data_AF-A0A925CTI3-F1
#
_entry.id   AF-A0A925CTI3-F1
#
_cell.length_a   1.000
_cell.length_b   1.000
_cell.length_c   1.000
_cell.angle_alpha   90.00
_cell.angle_beta   90.00
_cell.angle_gamma   90.00
#
_symmetry.space_group_name_H-M   'P 1'
#
loop_
_entity.id
_entity.type
_entity.pdbx_description
1 polymer ?
#
loop_
_entity_poly.entity_id
_entity_poly.type
_entity_poly.pdbx_seq_one_letter_code
_entity_poly.pdbx_strand_id
1 'polypeptide(L)'
;MPTCPGTGHWEACTVFDRLERAGLAPQRGDTVRFAFLKIAGQTWRIGTATIHAFRYRDSLARHADFVALDSLHARPRGDTLTMWPGTPTVLVNDNLLAILLSDNAHQVERVSLALTAGPPPKAPSAAPK
;
A
#
# COMPACT_ATOMS: atom_id res chain seq x y z
N MET A 1 -19.45 9.47 -5.58
CA MET A 1 -18.17 8.93 -5.09
C MET A 1 -17.35 10.10 -4.56
N PRO A 2 -16.63 9.96 -3.43
CA PRO A 2 -15.76 11.03 -2.94
C PRO A 2 -14.71 11.38 -4.01
N THR A 3 -14.45 12.67 -4.18
CA THR A 3 -13.47 13.19 -5.13
C THR A 3 -12.07 12.77 -4.73
N CYS A 4 -11.40 11.97 -5.56
CA CYS A 4 -9.98 11.69 -5.41
C CYS A 4 -9.17 12.90 -5.87
N PRO A 5 -8.36 13.53 -4.99
CA PRO A 5 -7.47 14.57 -5.45
C PRO A 5 -6.39 13.93 -6.33
N GLY A 6 -6.29 14.37 -7.58
CA GLY A 6 -5.28 13.88 -8.53
C GLY A 6 -3.92 14.53 -8.27
N THR A 7 -3.35 14.28 -7.09
CA THR A 7 -2.04 14.82 -6.66
C THR A 7 -0.87 14.16 -7.38
N GLY A 8 -1.10 13.00 -8.02
CA GLY A 8 -0.03 12.14 -8.52
C GLY A 8 0.58 11.23 -7.44
N HIS A 9 0.06 11.31 -6.21
CA HIS A 9 0.43 10.46 -5.09
C HIS A 9 -0.69 9.46 -4.77
N TRP A 10 -0.34 8.38 -4.07
CA TRP A 10 -1.30 7.42 -3.55
C TRP A 10 -2.15 8.03 -2.44
N GLU A 11 -3.45 7.85 -2.59
CA GLU A 11 -4.51 8.28 -1.68
C GLU A 11 -5.43 7.08 -1.38
N ALA A 12 -6.25 7.19 -0.33
CA ALA A 12 -7.15 6.08 0.05
C ALA A 12 -8.04 5.62 -1.10
N CYS A 13 -8.54 6.58 -1.87
CA CYS A 13 -9.45 6.30 -2.96
C CYS A 13 -8.70 5.82 -4.22
N THR A 14 -7.49 6.31 -4.51
CA THR A 14 -6.71 5.80 -5.66
C THR A 14 -6.17 4.39 -5.43
N VAL A 15 -5.88 4.02 -4.17
CA VAL A 15 -5.61 2.62 -3.79
C VAL A 15 -6.83 1.74 -4.06
N PHE A 16 -8.01 2.17 -3.60
CA PHE A 16 -9.27 1.45 -3.84
C PHE A 16 -9.54 1.29 -5.34
N ASP A 17 -9.53 2.39 -6.09
CA ASP A 17 -9.81 2.41 -7.53
C ASP A 17 -8.85 1.50 -8.31
N ARG A 18 -7.55 1.49 -7.97
CA ARG A 18 -6.56 0.61 -8.63
C ARG A 18 -6.84 -0.86 -8.37
N LEU A 19 -7.14 -1.21 -7.13
CA LEU A 19 -7.47 -2.59 -6.75
C LEU A 19 -8.81 -3.04 -7.37
N GLU A 20 -9.80 -2.15 -7.42
CA GLU A 20 -11.09 -2.43 -8.07
C GLU A 20 -10.92 -2.64 -9.58
N ARG A 21 -10.20 -1.74 -10.27
CA ARG A 21 -9.90 -1.87 -11.71
C ARG A 21 -9.09 -3.11 -12.05
N ALA A 22 -8.29 -3.60 -11.11
CA ALA A 22 -7.59 -4.87 -11.24
C ALA A 22 -8.50 -6.10 -11.02
N GLY A 23 -9.79 -5.91 -10.71
CA GLY A 23 -10.76 -6.97 -10.45
C GLY A 23 -10.52 -7.69 -9.12
N LEU A 24 -10.05 -6.97 -8.09
CA LEU A 24 -9.71 -7.54 -6.77
C LEU A 24 -10.79 -7.28 -5.70
N ALA A 25 -11.80 -6.44 -5.98
CA ALA A 25 -12.92 -6.15 -5.07
C ALA A 25 -12.48 -5.84 -3.61
N PRO A 26 -11.68 -4.78 -3.39
CA PRO A 26 -11.13 -4.47 -2.07
C PRO A 26 -12.20 -4.06 -1.06
N GLN A 27 -12.13 -4.58 0.15
CA GLN A 27 -12.98 -4.17 1.28
C GLN A 27 -12.16 -3.36 2.27
N ARG A 28 -12.66 -2.17 2.66
CA ARG A 28 -11.98 -1.33 3.65
C ARG A 28 -12.13 -1.96 5.04
N GLY A 29 -11.00 -2.13 5.73
CA GLY A 29 -10.96 -2.54 7.14
C GLY A 29 -10.59 -1.38 8.06
N ASP A 30 -10.03 -1.70 9.22
CA ASP A 30 -9.63 -0.72 10.22
C ASP A 30 -8.30 -0.03 9.91
N THR A 31 -8.09 1.10 10.56
CA THR A 31 -6.79 1.75 10.65
C THR A 31 -5.84 0.88 11.48
N VAL A 32 -4.61 0.68 10.98
CA VAL A 32 -3.57 -0.10 11.66
C VAL A 32 -2.40 0.80 12.04
N ARG A 33 -1.74 0.51 13.16
CA ARG A 33 -0.52 1.20 13.56
C ARG A 33 0.53 0.19 13.99
N PHE A 34 1.71 0.27 13.37
CA PHE A 34 2.88 -0.48 13.78
C PHE A 34 3.87 0.46 14.45
N ALA A 35 4.42 0.05 15.61
CA ALA A 35 5.30 0.91 16.40
C ALA A 35 6.58 1.33 15.64
N PHE A 36 6.98 0.54 14.65
CA PHE A 36 8.16 0.79 13.81
C PHE A 36 7.90 1.65 12.57
N LEU A 37 6.65 2.01 12.29
CA LEU A 37 6.30 2.96 11.23
C LEU A 37 5.82 4.27 11.84
N LYS A 38 6.15 5.39 11.20
CA LYS A 38 5.80 6.73 11.73
C LYS A 38 4.34 7.10 11.53
N ILE A 39 3.65 6.45 10.59
CA ILE A 39 2.27 6.76 10.23
C ILE A 39 1.35 5.57 10.46
N ALA A 40 0.06 5.87 10.68
CA ALA A 40 -0.97 4.85 10.64
C ALA A 40 -1.25 4.44 9.18
N GLY A 41 -1.60 3.18 8.99
CA GLY A 41 -1.98 2.60 7.71
C GLY A 41 -3.48 2.33 7.63
N GLN A 42 -3.96 2.12 6.42
CA GLN A 42 -5.32 1.64 6.15
C GLN A 42 -5.28 0.16 5.80
N THR A 43 -6.11 -0.65 6.46
CA THR A 43 -6.27 -2.06 6.10
C THR A 43 -7.26 -2.23 4.96
N TRP A 44 -6.92 -3.10 4.00
CA TRP A 44 -7.80 -3.57 2.94
C TRP A 44 -7.83 -5.10 2.92
N ARG A 45 -9.01 -5.69 2.82
CA ARG A 45 -9.19 -7.14 2.63
C ARG A 45 -9.48 -7.43 1.17
N ILE A 46 -8.83 -8.46 0.63
CA ILE A 46 -8.99 -8.92 -0.75
C ILE A 46 -9.11 -10.43 -0.69
N GLY A 47 -10.32 -10.98 -0.71
CA GLY A 47 -10.52 -12.41 -0.44
C GLY A 47 -9.86 -12.82 0.88
N THR A 48 -8.87 -13.72 0.81
CA THR A 48 -8.07 -14.18 1.95
C THR A 48 -6.84 -13.32 2.25
N ALA A 49 -6.45 -12.42 1.34
CA ALA A 49 -5.31 -11.53 1.53
C ALA A 49 -5.68 -10.30 2.34
N THR A 50 -4.70 -9.80 3.10
CA THR A 50 -4.79 -8.53 3.82
C THR A 50 -3.68 -7.59 3.36
N ILE A 51 -4.02 -6.34 3.07
CA ILE A 51 -3.06 -5.28 2.76
C ILE A 51 -3.11 -4.23 3.85
N HIS A 52 -1.96 -3.89 4.43
CA HIS A 52 -1.78 -2.69 5.22
C HIS A 52 -1.10 -1.63 4.37
N ALA A 53 -1.84 -0.60 3.95
CA ALA A 53 -1.37 0.46 3.08
C ALA A 53 -1.02 1.72 3.88
N PHE A 54 0.26 2.11 3.86
CA PHE A 54 0.82 3.29 4.51
C PHE A 54 1.13 4.34 3.46
N ARG A 55 0.39 5.46 3.50
CA ARG A 55 0.51 6.56 2.54
C ARG A 55 1.23 7.72 3.20
N TYR A 56 2.45 7.99 2.77
CA TYR A 56 3.27 9.07 3.29
C TYR A 56 2.97 10.36 2.53
N ARG A 57 3.47 11.50 3.06
CA ARG A 57 3.34 12.79 2.35
C ARG A 57 4.04 12.76 0.98
N ASP A 58 5.16 12.04 0.90
CA ASP A 58 6.03 11.96 -0.28
C ASP A 58 6.88 10.68 -0.24
N SER A 59 7.65 10.48 -1.30
CA SER A 59 8.53 9.33 -1.48
C SER A 59 9.73 9.33 -0.52
N LEU A 60 10.19 10.49 -0.05
CA LEU A 60 11.33 10.63 0.87
C LEU A 60 10.97 10.17 2.29
N ALA A 61 9.83 10.61 2.80
CA ALA A 61 9.29 10.18 4.09
C ALA A 61 9.05 8.67 4.11
N ARG A 62 8.50 8.13 3.02
CA ARG A 62 8.34 6.68 2.84
C ARG A 62 9.67 5.94 2.79
N HIS A 63 10.69 6.51 2.15
CA HIS A 63 12.02 5.90 2.07
C HIS A 63 12.69 5.82 3.45
N ALA A 64 12.55 6.85 4.28
CA ALA A 64 13.13 6.87 5.63
C ALA A 64 12.62 5.72 6.52
N ASP A 65 11.36 5.31 6.37
CA ASP A 65 10.81 4.18 7.11
C ASP A 65 11.14 2.84 6.42
N PHE A 66 11.19 2.81 5.08
CA PHE A 66 11.55 1.61 4.32
C PHE A 66 12.98 1.13 4.60
N VAL A 67 13.97 2.03 4.73
CA VAL A 67 15.37 1.63 4.97
C VAL A 67 15.60 0.99 6.33
N ALA A 68 14.74 1.28 7.31
CA ALA A 68 14.76 0.65 8.63
C ALA A 68 14.08 -0.73 8.64
N LEU A 69 13.34 -1.05 7.58
CA LEU A 69 12.62 -2.31 7.41
C LEU A 69 13.53 -3.38 6.81
N ASP A 70 13.36 -4.61 7.28
CA ASP A 70 13.73 -5.81 6.54
C ASP A 70 12.58 -6.16 5.60
N SER A 71 12.77 -5.93 4.30
CA SER A 71 11.72 -6.14 3.30
C SER A 71 11.38 -7.61 3.07
N LEU A 72 12.24 -8.55 3.48
CA LEU A 72 11.97 -9.99 3.37
C LEU A 72 10.96 -10.45 4.43
N HIS A 73 11.00 -9.83 5.61
CA HIS A 73 10.17 -10.21 6.75
C HIS A 73 9.12 -9.15 7.12
N ALA A 74 9.08 -8.03 6.39
CA ALA A 74 8.23 -6.86 6.63
C ALA A 74 8.24 -6.36 8.08
N ARG A 75 9.39 -6.42 8.75
CA ARG A 75 9.57 -6.02 10.16
C ARG A 75 10.90 -5.29 10.33
N PRO A 76 11.16 -4.60 11.46
CA PRO A 76 12.46 -3.99 11.71
C PRO A 76 13.60 -4.99 11.61
N ARG A 77 14.79 -4.52 11.18
CA ARG A 77 15.98 -5.38 11.15
C ARG A 77 16.32 -5.90 12.55
N GLY A 78 16.47 -7.21 12.68
CA GLY A 78 16.74 -7.88 13.96
C GLY A 78 15.52 -8.13 14.84
N ASP A 79 14.32 -7.65 14.46
CA ASP A 79 13.09 -8.04 15.13
C ASP A 79 12.75 -9.49 14.80
N THR A 80 12.48 -10.29 15.82
CA THR A 80 12.05 -11.69 15.71
C THR A 80 10.67 -11.93 16.34
N LEU A 81 10.11 -10.93 17.02
CA LEU A 81 8.86 -11.03 17.77
C LEU A 81 7.64 -10.71 16.90
N THR A 82 7.77 -9.82 15.91
CA THR A 82 6.69 -9.56 14.96
C THR A 82 6.43 -10.81 14.12
N MET A 83 5.23 -11.39 14.29
CA MET A 83 4.70 -12.51 13.53
C MET A 83 3.50 -12.07 12.71
N TRP A 84 3.46 -12.48 11.44
CA TRP A 84 2.38 -12.18 10.53
C TRP A 84 1.43 -13.39 10.40
N PRO A 85 0.12 -13.17 10.24
CA PRO A 85 -0.86 -14.26 10.00
C PRO A 85 -0.76 -14.89 8.59
N GLY A 86 0.23 -14.51 7.77
CA GLY A 86 0.51 -15.07 6.45
C GLY A 86 1.85 -14.55 5.93
N THR A 87 2.27 -15.02 4.76
CA THR A 87 3.56 -14.61 4.17
C THR A 87 3.55 -13.13 3.80
N PRO A 88 4.45 -12.30 4.36
CA PRO A 88 4.50 -10.89 4.06
C PRO A 88 5.20 -10.61 2.73
N THR A 89 4.67 -9.67 1.97
CA THR A 89 5.30 -9.08 0.78
C THR A 89 5.27 -7.58 0.92
N VAL A 90 6.43 -6.93 0.89
CA VAL A 90 6.55 -5.47 0.94
C VAL A 90 6.46 -4.90 -0.47
N LEU A 91 5.50 -4.01 -0.67
CA LEU A 91 5.26 -3.31 -1.94
C LEU A 91 5.54 -1.81 -1.75
N VAL A 92 6.24 -1.22 -2.71
CA VAL A 92 6.65 0.18 -2.64
C VAL A 92 6.42 0.85 -3.98
N ASN A 93 5.74 2.00 -3.97
CA ASN A 93 5.50 2.81 -5.17
C ASN A 93 5.26 4.28 -4.76
N ASP A 94 6.11 5.20 -5.22
CA ASP A 94 6.01 6.63 -4.90
C ASP A 94 5.89 6.90 -3.38
N ASN A 95 4.78 7.45 -2.86
CA ASN A 95 4.56 7.70 -1.44
C ASN A 95 3.92 6.52 -0.69
N LEU A 96 3.66 5.39 -1.37
CA LEU A 96 3.05 4.20 -0.81
C LEU A 96 4.11 3.20 -0.35
N LEU A 97 3.93 2.69 0.86
CA LEU A 97 4.46 1.43 1.35
C LEU A 97 3.28 0.56 1.74
N ALA A 98 3.20 -0.65 1.21
CA ALA A 98 2.17 -1.61 1.56
C ALA A 98 2.79 -2.93 2.03
N ILE A 99 2.21 -3.50 3.08
CA ILE A 99 2.53 -4.86 3.54
C ILE A 99 1.35 -5.73 3.15
N LEU A 100 1.57 -6.61 2.18
CA LEU A 100 0.61 -7.60 1.73
C LEU A 100 0.85 -8.91 2.47
N LEU A 101 -0.18 -9.48 3.06
CA LEU A 101 -0.16 -10.75 3.78
C LEU A 101 -1.02 -11.75 3.01
N SER A 102 -0.40 -12.76 2.41
CA SER A 102 -1.09 -13.85 1.72
C SER A 102 -0.15 -15.01 1.41
N ASP A 103 -0.67 -16.23 1.48
CA ASP A 103 0.05 -17.43 1.03
C ASP A 103 -0.34 -17.85 -0.40
N ASN A 104 -1.19 -17.07 -1.07
CA ASN A 104 -1.60 -17.31 -2.45
C ASN A 104 -0.74 -16.48 -3.42
N ALA A 105 0.23 -17.14 -4.06
CA ALA A 105 1.17 -16.50 -4.98
C ALA A 105 0.50 -15.73 -6.14
N HIS A 106 -0.56 -16.28 -6.73
CA HIS A 106 -1.29 -15.61 -7.83
C HIS A 106 -2.00 -14.35 -7.33
N GLN A 107 -2.54 -14.38 -6.11
CA GLN A 107 -3.13 -13.20 -5.51
C GLN A 107 -2.07 -12.14 -5.18
N VAL A 108 -0.91 -12.58 -4.67
CA VAL A 108 0.25 -11.70 -4.41
C VAL A 108 0.68 -10.99 -5.69
N GLU A 109 0.82 -11.73 -6.80
CA GLU A 109 1.21 -11.16 -8.09
C GLU A 109 0.21 -10.11 -8.58
N ARG A 110 -1.09 -10.43 -8.60
CA ARG A 110 -2.13 -9.49 -9.06
C ARG A 110 -2.19 -8.21 -8.23
N VAL A 111 -2.10 -8.33 -6.90
CA VAL A 111 -2.08 -7.15 -6.01
C VAL A 111 -0.81 -6.34 -6.23
N SER A 112 0.34 -7.01 -6.37
CA SER A 112 1.62 -6.36 -6.63
C SER A 112 1.54 -5.55 -7.90
N LEU A 113 1.13 -6.14 -9.02
CA LEU A 113 0.96 -5.46 -10.31
C LEU A 113 0.01 -4.26 -10.19
N ALA A 114 -1.12 -4.41 -9.49
CA ALA A 114 -2.08 -3.32 -9.33
C ALA A 114 -1.49 -2.10 -8.61
N LEU A 115 -0.62 -2.32 -7.61
CA LEU A 115 -0.04 -1.26 -6.77
C LEU A 115 1.35 -0.81 -7.23
N THR A 116 2.03 -1.52 -8.13
CA THR A 116 3.39 -1.19 -8.61
C THR A 116 3.47 -0.81 -10.09
N ALA A 117 2.39 -0.92 -10.86
CA ALA A 117 2.32 -0.50 -12.28
C ALA A 117 2.32 1.03 -12.51
N GLY A 118 3.12 1.78 -11.74
CA GLY A 118 3.24 3.24 -11.78
C GLY A 118 2.40 3.98 -10.75
N PRO A 119 2.72 5.26 -10.47
CA PRO A 119 1.95 6.08 -9.53
C PRO A 119 0.55 6.40 -10.08
N PRO A 120 -0.37 6.87 -9.22
CA PRO A 120 -1.68 7.33 -9.67
C PRO A 120 -1.57 8.50 -10.65
N PRO A 121 -2.50 8.64 -11.61
CA PRO A 121 -2.50 9.76 -12.52
C PRO A 121 -2.69 11.08 -11.75
N LYS A 122 -1.93 12.11 -12.14
CA LYS A 122 -2.25 13.49 -11.77
C LYS A 122 -3.59 13.86 -12.42
N ALA A 123 -4.41 14.64 -11.71
CA ALA A 123 -5.57 15.25 -12.36
C ALA A 123 -5.08 16.06 -13.55
N PRO A 124 -5.79 16.04 -14.70
CA PRO A 124 -5.41 16.87 -15.82
C PRO A 124 -5.39 18.33 -15.34
N SER A 125 -4.23 18.97 -15.42
CA SER A 125 -4.12 20.41 -15.25
C SER A 125 -5.09 21.03 -16.25
N ALA A 126 -6.11 21.75 -15.77
CA ALA A 126 -7.03 22.46 -16.65
C ALA A 126 -6.19 23.33 -17.60
N ALA A 127 -6.20 23.00 -18.89
CA ALA A 127 -5.55 23.82 -19.89
C ALA A 127 -6.26 25.19 -19.90
N PRO A 128 -5.53 26.31 -19.89
CA PRO A 128 -6.16 27.61 -20.11
C PRO A 128 -6.80 27.60 -21.51
N LYS A 129 -8.06 28.03 -21.57
CA LYS A 129 -8.84 28.19 -22.79
C LYS A 129 -8.35 29.41 -23.57
#